data_AF-A0AAJ4AMR7-F1
#
_entry.id   AF-A0AAJ4AMR7-F1
#
_cell.length_a   1.000
_cell.length_b   1.000
_cell.length_c   1.000
_cell.angle_alpha   90.00
_cell.angle_beta   90.00
_cell.angle_gamma   90.00
#
_symmetry.space_group_name_H-M   'P 1'
#
loop_
_entity.id
_entity.type
_entity.pdbx_description
1 polymer ?
#
loop_
_entity_poly.entity_id
_entity_poly.type
_entity_poly.pdbx_seq_one_letter_code
_entity_poly.pdbx_strand_id
1 'polypeptide(L)' 'MSDCKTKTVHDKFQNDVKAFQETQTNSVVDVMVYRYVQSGNTSLESISKRFKMTSSRLLAAISDKLFKVDGDNISLSN' A
#
# COMPACT_ATOMS: atom_id res chain seq x y z
N MET A 1 31.03 -8.00 6.41
CA MET A 1 30.10 -8.43 5.35
C MET A 1 28.69 -8.11 5.81
N SER A 2 28.19 -6.92 5.48
CA SER A 2 26.96 -6.36 6.07
C SER A 2 26.02 -5.86 4.99
N ASP A 3 25.65 -6.71 4.03
CA ASP A 3 24.85 -6.29 2.87
C ASP A 3 23.78 -7.31 2.43
N CYS A 4 23.35 -8.22 3.33
CA CYS A 4 22.57 -9.39 2.90
C CYS A 4 21.07 -9.35 3.23
N LYS A 5 20.59 -8.40 4.05
CA LYS A 5 19.15 -8.36 4.42
C LYS A 5 18.32 -7.35 3.64
N THR A 6 18.91 -6.24 3.19
CA THR A 6 18.17 -5.16 2.53
C THR A 6 17.77 -5.51 1.09
N LYS A 7 18.64 -6.25 0.37
CA LYS A 7 18.37 -6.68 -1.02
C LYS A 7 17.13 -7.56 -1.13
N THR A 8 16.97 -8.53 -0.24
CA THR A 8 15.84 -9.47 -0.28
C THR A 8 14.48 -8.80 -0.10
N VAL A 9 14.39 -7.77 0.74
CA VAL A 9 13.13 -7.01 0.94
C VAL A 9 12.83 -6.14 -0.27
N HIS A 10 13.86 -5.55 -0.87
CA HIS A 10 13.75 -4.74 -2.07
C HIS A 10 13.33 -5.59 -3.29
N ASP A 11 13.93 -6.78 -3.47
CA ASP A 11 13.60 -7.69 -4.58
C ASP A 11 12.16 -8.23 -4.45
N LYS A 12 11.72 -8.57 -3.23
CA LYS A 12 10.32 -8.95 -2.99
C LYS A 12 9.35 -7.80 -3.22
N PHE A 13 9.73 -6.57 -2.90
CA PHE A 13 8.91 -5.41 -3.22
C PHE A 13 8.83 -5.18 -4.73
N GLN A 14 9.94 -5.31 -5.45
CA GLN A 14 9.94 -5.18 -6.91
C GLN A 14 9.14 -6.28 -7.60
N ASN A 15 9.16 -7.51 -7.09
CA ASN A 15 8.34 -8.59 -7.63
C ASN A 15 6.85 -8.37 -7.39
N ASP A 16 6.45 -7.90 -6.20
CA ASP A 16 5.06 -7.51 -5.97
C ASP A 16 4.71 -6.33 -6.90
N VAL A 17 5.51 -5.27 -6.96
CA VAL A 17 5.24 -4.14 -7.87
C VAL A 17 5.08 -4.60 -9.32
N LYS A 18 5.88 -5.58 -9.79
CA LYS A 18 5.72 -6.16 -11.13
C LYS A 18 4.41 -6.93 -11.30
N ALA A 19 4.08 -7.83 -10.37
CA ALA A 19 2.82 -8.58 -10.41
C ALA A 19 1.59 -7.64 -10.36
N PHE A 20 1.70 -6.52 -9.64
CA PHE A 20 0.68 -5.48 -9.57
C PHE A 20 0.70 -4.52 -10.77
N GLN A 21 1.82 -4.34 -11.49
CA GLN A 21 1.91 -3.54 -12.72
C GLN A 21 1.38 -4.28 -13.96
N GLU A 22 1.50 -5.60 -14.01
CA GLU A 22 0.93 -6.41 -15.09
C GLU A 22 -0.61 -6.39 -15.08
N THR A 23 -1.21 -6.10 -13.92
CA THR A 23 -2.62 -5.72 -13.80
C THR A 23 -2.73 -4.20 -13.93
N GLN A 24 -2.80 -3.70 -15.17
CA GLN A 24 -2.72 -2.29 -15.66
C GLN A 24 -3.55 -1.17 -14.96
N THR A 25 -3.98 -1.29 -13.72
CA THR A 25 -4.81 -0.29 -13.04
C THR A 25 -4.39 0.07 -11.61
N ASN A 26 -3.38 -0.60 -11.03
CA ASN A 26 -3.04 -0.42 -9.62
C ASN A 26 -1.72 0.35 -9.44
N SER A 27 -1.77 1.42 -8.65
CA SER A 27 -0.63 2.29 -8.34
C SER A 27 0.31 1.64 -7.33
N VAL A 28 1.58 2.07 -7.27
CA VAL A 28 2.53 1.67 -6.20
C VAL A 28 1.96 1.99 -4.82
N VAL A 29 1.13 3.04 -4.73
CA VAL A 29 0.41 3.40 -3.50
C VAL A 29 -0.56 2.29 -3.11
N ASP A 30 -1.29 1.70 -4.05
CA ASP A 30 -2.22 0.59 -3.79
C ASP A 30 -1.49 -0.62 -3.19
N VAL A 31 -0.38 -1.04 -3.80
CA VAL A 31 0.42 -2.19 -3.30
C VAL A 31 0.87 -1.96 -1.86
N MET A 32 1.32 -0.75 -1.57
CA MET A 32 1.84 -0.39 -0.27
C MET A 32 0.72 -0.29 0.79
N VAL A 33 -0.42 0.30 0.44
CA VAL A 33 -1.59 0.36 1.32
C VAL A 33 -2.17 -1.03 1.56
N TYR A 34 -2.23 -1.88 0.53
CA TYR A 34 -2.64 -3.28 0.64
C TYR A 34 -1.82 -4.05 1.67
N ARG A 35 -0.48 -3.96 1.57
CA ARG A 35 0.43 -4.58 2.55
C ARG A 35 0.24 -4.02 3.97
N TYR A 36 -0.03 -2.72 4.09
CA TYR A 36 -0.29 -2.09 5.40
C TYR A 36 -1.59 -2.59 6.03
N VAL A 37 -2.67 -2.64 5.24
CA VAL A 37 -3.97 -3.15 5.69
C VAL A 37 -3.86 -4.63 6.06
N GLN A 38 -3.17 -5.46 5.26
CA GLN A 38 -2.89 -6.85 5.60
C GLN A 38 -2.05 -7.03 6.88
N SER A 39 -1.19 -6.06 7.23
CA SER A 39 -0.43 -6.10 8.49
C SER A 39 -1.28 -5.75 9.72
N GLY A 40 -2.57 -5.44 9.54
CA GLY A 40 -3.50 -5.04 10.60
C GLY A 40 -3.56 -3.54 10.86
N ASN A 41 -2.82 -2.73 10.10
CA ASN A 41 -2.90 -1.28 10.16
C ASN A 41 -3.95 -0.77 9.17
N THR A 42 -5.17 -0.60 9.65
CA THR A 42 -6.31 -0.10 8.87
C THR A 42 -6.52 1.42 9.02
N SER A 43 -5.90 2.06 10.01
CA SER A 43 -6.11 3.50 10.27
C SER A 43 -5.61 4.36 9.13
N LEU A 44 -6.50 5.15 8.53
CA LEU A 44 -6.20 6.11 7.46
C LEU A 44 -5.15 7.13 7.91
N GLU A 45 -5.23 7.59 9.17
CA GLU A 45 -4.23 8.50 9.75
C GLU A 45 -2.85 7.85 9.84
N SER A 46 -2.79 6.58 10.27
CA SER A 46 -1.52 5.86 10.39
C SER A 46 -0.86 5.62 9.04
N ILE A 47 -1.66 5.21 8.06
CA ILE A 47 -1.23 4.99 6.68
C ILE A 47 -0.77 6.33 6.08
N SER A 48 -1.58 7.38 6.15
CA SER A 48 -1.24 8.70 5.59
C SER A 48 0.03 9.31 6.21
N LYS A 49 0.21 9.20 7.54
CA LYS A 49 1.47 9.58 8.22
C LYS A 49 2.67 8.81 7.68
N ARG A 50 2.52 7.51 7.42
CA ARG A 50 3.61 6.68 6.89
C ARG A 50 4.03 7.13 5.48
N PHE A 51 3.06 7.44 4.63
CA PHE A 51 3.33 7.93 3.27
C PHE A 51 3.69 9.42 3.24
N LYS A 52 3.66 10.13 4.39
CA LYS A 52 3.82 11.60 4.47
C LYS A 52 2.87 12.32 3.52
N MET A 53 1.64 11.81 3.40
CA MET A 53 0.58 12.35 2.57
C MET A 53 -0.59 12.76 3.46
N THR A 54 -1.42 13.68 2.98
CA THR A 54 -2.71 13.95 3.65
C THR A 54 -3.68 12.81 3.39
N SER A 55 -4.59 12.54 4.33
CA SER A 55 -5.64 11.53 4.17
C SER A 55 -6.41 11.70 2.85
N SER A 56 -6.78 12.94 2.50
CA SER A 56 -7.48 13.25 1.26
C SER A 56 -6.68 12.87 0.00
N ARG A 57 -5.37 13.10 0.01
CA ARG A 57 -4.49 12.76 -1.12
C ARG A 57 -4.25 11.26 -1.20
N LEU A 58 -4.18 10.58 -0.06
CA LEU A 58 -4.11 9.13 0.01
C LEU A 58 -5.39 8.51 -0.57
N LEU A 59 -6.56 9.00 -0.16
CA LEU A 59 -7.86 8.56 -0.68
C LEU A 59 -7.99 8.76 -2.20
N ALA A 60 -7.49 9.88 -2.72
CA ALA A 60 -7.47 10.14 -4.16
C ALA A 60 -6.42 9.29 -4.92
N ALA A 61 -5.44 8.72 -4.23
CA ALA A 61 -4.35 7.95 -4.83
C ALA A 61 -4.59 6.43 -4.75
N ILE A 62 -5.45 5.98 -3.83
CA ILE A 62 -5.83 4.57 -3.71
C ILE A 62 -7.02 4.24 -4.59
N SER A 63 -7.04 3.01 -5.12
CA SER A 63 -8.12 2.50 -5.96
C SER A 63 -9.36 2.17 -5.12
N ASP A 64 -10.50 2.80 -5.41
CA ASP A 64 -11.79 2.52 -4.77
C ASP A 64 -12.26 1.06 -5.00
N LYS A 65 -11.74 0.41 -6.04
CA LYS A 65 -12.02 -1.00 -6.36
C LYS A 65 -11.33 -1.97 -5.41
N LEU A 66 -10.17 -1.61 -4.88
CA LEU A 66 -9.36 -2.45 -4.00
C LEU A 66 -9.55 -2.13 -2.52
N PHE A 67 -9.96 -0.90 -2.22
CA PHE A 67 -10.05 -0.40 -0.85
C PHE A 67 -11.43 0.15 -0.56
N LYS A 68 -11.97 -0.26 0.59
CA LYS A 68 -13.16 0.34 1.18
C LYS A 68 -12.75 1.25 2.32
N VAL A 69 -13.30 2.45 2.33
CA VAL A 69 -13.00 3.47 3.34
C VAL A 69 -14.24 3.66 4.21
N ASP A 70 -14.17 3.22 5.46
CA ASP A 70 -15.22 3.35 6.46
C ASP A 70 -14.77 4.39 7.49
N GLY A 71 -15.13 5.66 7.24
CA GLY A 71 -14.69 6.80 8.05
C GLY A 71 -13.17 6.94 8.06
N ASP A 72 -12.56 6.72 9.23
CA ASP A 72 -11.11 6.83 9.44
C ASP A 72 -10.35 5.50 9.22
N ASN A 73 -11.01 4.45 8.73
CA ASN A 73 -10.40 3.15 8.48
C ASN A 73 -10.45 2.75 7.00
N ILE A 74 -9.36 2.17 6.51
CA ILE A 74 -9.23 1.52 5.21
C ILE A 74 -9.26 0.01 5.43
N SER A 75 -10.14 -0.66 4.70
CA SER A 75 -10.23 -2.11 4.59
C SER A 75 -10.06 -2.54 3.14
N LEU A 76 -9.73 -3.80 2.91
CA LEU A 76 -9.71 -4.36 1.55
C LEU A 76 -11.15 -4.58 1.08
N SER A 77 -11.46 -4.08 -0.12
CA SER A 77 -12.68 -4.46 -0.86
C SER A 77 -12.46 -5.87 -1.38
N ASN A 78 -13.02 -6.87 -0.69
CA ASN A 78 -12.98 -8.27 -1.10
C ASN A 78 -14.05 -8.56 -2.16
#